data_AF-A0A7K2N010-F1
#
_entry.id   AF-A0A7K2N010-F1
#
_cell.length_a   1.000
_cell.length_b   1.000
_cell.length_c   1.000
_cell.angle_alpha   90.00
_cell.angle_beta   90.00
_cell.angle_gamma   90.00
#
_symmetry.space_group_name_H-M   'P 1'
#
loop_
_entity.id
_entity.type
_entity.pdbx_description
1 polymer ?
#
loop_
_entity_poly.entity_id
_entity_poly.type
_entity_poly.pdbx_seq_one_letter_code
_entity_poly.pdbx_strand_id
1 'polypeptide(L)' 'MPHMTVHLPESKLTGNEPMLVAALTDAVVDVYGEWARDLVGIRLAGVPAGRYAQGGKAVDAAASVVLGVRTGLFD' A
#
# COMPACT_ATOMS: atom_id res chain seq x y z
N MET A 1 2.82 -13.91 -5.76
CA MET A 1 2.83 -12.46 -6.10
C MET A 1 2.30 -11.69 -4.91
N PRO A 2 3.17 -10.96 -4.20
CA PRO A 2 2.74 -10.01 -3.18
C PRO A 2 1.84 -8.97 -3.82
N HIS A 3 0.62 -8.83 -3.34
CA HIS A 3 -0.29 -7.79 -3.81
C HIS A 3 -0.82 -7.02 -2.61
N MET A 4 -0.90 -5.70 -2.76
CA MET A 4 -1.33 -4.82 -1.69
C MET A 4 -2.39 -3.84 -2.16
N THR A 5 -3.36 -3.56 -1.28
CA THR A 5 -4.27 -2.42 -1.43
C THR A 5 -3.98 -1.43 -0.32
N VAL A 6 -3.69 -0.20 -0.71
CA VAL A 6 -3.35 0.90 0.20
C VAL A 6 -4.50 1.90 0.21
N HIS A 7 -5.09 2.11 1.37
CA HIS A 7 -6.13 3.11 1.59
C HIS A 7 -5.52 4.28 2.36
N LEU A 8 -5.66 5.49 1.82
CA LEU A 8 -5.18 6.71 2.47
C LEU A 8 -5.98 7.93 1.97
N PRO A 9 -6.03 9.02 2.74
CA PRO A 9 -6.71 10.25 2.34
C PRO A 9 -6.25 10.77 0.97
N GLU A 10 -7.21 11.17 0.12
CA GLU A 10 -6.93 11.69 -1.23
C GLU A 10 -5.99 12.90 -1.22
N SER A 11 -6.08 13.74 -0.19
CA SER A 11 -5.23 14.92 0.02
C SER A 11 -3.76 14.56 0.27
N LYS A 12 -3.48 13.33 0.74
CA LYS A 12 -2.13 12.81 0.94
C LYS A 12 -1.66 11.97 -0.25
N LEU A 13 -2.59 11.39 -0.99
CA LEU A 13 -2.28 10.56 -2.15
C LEU A 13 -1.90 11.38 -3.38
N THR A 14 -2.69 12.41 -3.69
CA THR A 14 -2.55 13.20 -4.92
C THR A 14 -1.13 13.76 -5.07
N GLY A 15 -0.43 13.35 -6.12
CA GLY A 15 0.93 13.78 -6.45
C GLY A 15 2.05 12.95 -5.80
N ASN A 16 1.72 12.10 -4.83
CA ASN A 16 2.66 11.22 -4.13
C ASN A 16 2.61 9.77 -4.64
N GLU A 17 1.74 9.45 -5.60
CA GLU A 17 1.53 8.08 -6.11
C GLU A 17 2.84 7.43 -6.60
N PRO A 18 3.68 8.09 -7.43
CA PRO A 18 4.88 7.44 -7.95
C PRO A 18 5.88 7.13 -6.84
N MET A 19 6.05 8.05 -5.89
CA MET A 19 6.93 7.87 -4.74
C MET A 19 6.45 6.70 -3.87
N LEU A 20 5.15 6.64 -3.59
CA LEU A 20 4.57 5.59 -2.76
C LEU A 20 4.67 4.21 -3.43
N VAL A 21 4.41 4.12 -4.73
CA VAL A 21 4.57 2.88 -5.50
C VAL A 21 6.02 2.38 -5.45
N ALA A 22 6.99 3.26 -5.68
CA ALA A 22 8.40 2.91 -5.62
C ALA A 22 8.81 2.40 -4.23
N ALA A 23 8.53 3.19 -3.18
CA ALA A 23 8.91 2.85 -1.82
C ALA A 23 8.30 1.54 -1.32
N LEU A 24 7.03 1.28 -1.64
CA LEU A 24 6.35 0.02 -1.27
C LEU A 24 6.89 -1.18 -2.05
N THR A 25 7.25 -0.99 -3.32
CA THR A 25 7.89 -2.04 -4.12
C THR A 25 9.27 -2.37 -3.56
N ASP A 26 10.08 -1.36 -3.28
CA ASP A 26 11.41 -1.53 -2.70
C ASP A 26 11.33 -2.21 -1.33
N ALA A 27 10.36 -1.86 -0.48
CA ALA A 27 10.16 -2.54 0.80
C ALA A 27 9.85 -4.05 0.66
N VAL A 28 9.14 -4.46 -0.40
CA VAL A 28 8.90 -5.88 -0.68
C VAL A 28 10.17 -6.55 -1.21
N VAL A 29 10.92 -5.87 -2.08
CA VAL A 29 12.20 -6.32 -2.62
C VAL A 29 13.25 -6.48 -1.52
N ASP A 30 13.31 -5.59 -0.54
CA ASP A 30 14.25 -5.68 0.58
C ASP A 30 14.04 -6.95 1.42
N VAL A 31 12.79 -7.45 1.49
CA VAL A 31 12.44 -8.66 2.25
C VAL A 31 12.61 -9.92 1.42
N TYR A 32 12.10 -9.93 0.18
CA TYR A 32 12.05 -11.14 -0.64
C TYR A 32 13.22 -11.27 -1.62
N GLY A 33 13.86 -10.17 -2.00
CA GLY A 33 14.89 -10.08 -3.03
C GLY A 33 14.38 -9.52 -4.35
N GLU A 34 15.30 -9.17 -5.24
CA GLU A 34 15.05 -8.47 -6.51
C GLU A 34 14.11 -9.25 -7.45
N TRP A 35 14.10 -10.58 -7.38
CA TRP A 35 13.18 -11.42 -8.18
C TRP A 35 11.70 -11.11 -7.93
N ALA A 36 11.36 -10.55 -6.76
CA ALA A 36 9.99 -10.22 -6.40
C ALA A 36 9.49 -8.92 -7.05
N ARG A 37 10.38 -8.04 -7.55
CA ARG A 37 10.04 -6.69 -8.03
C ARG A 37 8.92 -6.71 -9.07
N ASP A 38 9.09 -7.53 -10.11
CA ASP A 38 8.13 -7.64 -11.22
C ASP A 38 6.82 -8.34 -10.82
N LEU A 39 6.77 -8.90 -9.61
CA LEU A 39 5.65 -9.64 -9.06
C LEU A 39 4.82 -8.81 -8.06
N VAL A 40 5.28 -7.60 -7.71
CA VAL A 40 4.61 -6.72 -6.75
C VAL A 40 3.43 -6.02 -7.42
N GLY A 41 2.21 -6.31 -6.94
CA GLY A 41 1.00 -5.59 -7.34
C GLY A 41 0.59 -4.55 -6.30
N ILE A 42 0.41 -3.29 -6.69
CA ILE A 42 -0.04 -2.22 -5.79
C ILE A 42 -1.32 -1.58 -6.32
N ARG A 43 -2.35 -1.50 -5.48
CA ARG A 43 -3.57 -0.72 -5.73
C ARG A 43 -3.66 0.42 -4.73
N LEU A 44 -3.58 1.65 -5.22
CA LEU A 44 -3.80 2.85 -4.42
C LEU A 44 -5.29 3.20 -4.45
N ALA A 45 -5.91 3.34 -3.28
CA ALA A 45 -7.31 3.68 -3.09
C ALA A 45 -7.41 4.95 -2.24
N GLY A 46 -7.63 6.08 -2.91
CA GLY A 46 -7.89 7.36 -2.25
C GLY A 46 -9.18 7.30 -1.41
N VAL A 47 -9.12 7.82 -0.20
CA VAL A 47 -10.27 7.94 0.70
C VAL A 47 -10.68 9.41 0.75
N PRO A 48 -11.92 9.76 0.33
CA PRO A 48 -12.41 11.13 0.42
C PRO A 48 -12.41 11.66 1.85
N ALA A 49 -12.28 12.97 1.99
CA ALA A 49 -12.31 13.64 3.30
C ALA A 49 -13.56 13.23 4.12
N GLY A 50 -13.34 12.98 5.41
CA GLY A 50 -14.40 12.54 6.33
C GLY A 50 -14.77 11.06 6.25
N ARG A 51 -14.21 10.28 5.31
CA ARG A 51 -14.49 8.84 5.17
C ARG A 51 -13.43 7.92 5.76
N TYR A 52 -12.38 8.49 6.33
CA TYR A 52 -11.42 7.77 7.15
C TYR A 52 -11.61 8.22 8.60
N ALA A 53 -11.85 7.28 9.51
CA ALA A 53 -12.11 7.59 10.92
C ALA A 53 -11.36 6.64 11.86
N GLN A 54 -10.92 7.19 12.99
CA GLN A 54 -10.29 6.44 14.07
C GLN A 54 -10.86 6.95 15.40
N GLY A 55 -11.30 6.02 16.27
CA GLY A 55 -11.89 6.38 17.56
C GLY A 55 -13.15 7.25 17.45
N GLY A 56 -13.95 7.08 16.39
CA GLY A 56 -15.17 7.84 16.14
C GLY A 56 -14.97 9.25 15.58
N LYS A 57 -13.74 9.63 15.21
CA LYS A 57 -13.43 10.95 14.63
C LYS A 57 -12.83 10.78 13.24
N ALA A 58 -13.20 11.67 12.32
CA ALA A 58 -12.55 11.75 11.02
C ALA A 58 -11.07 12.12 11.18
N VAL A 59 -10.20 11.44 10.41
CA VAL A 59 -8.75 11.67 10.41
C VAL A 59 -8.23 11.72 8.97
N ASP A 60 -7.14 12.45 8.77
CA ASP A 60 -6.52 12.69 7.45
C ASP A 60 -5.03 12.29 7.39
N ALA A 61 -4.54 11.62 8.43
CA ALA A 61 -3.15 11.19 8.55
C ALA A 61 -2.97 9.67 8.58
N ALA A 62 -4.06 8.91 8.64
CA ALA A 62 -3.99 7.45 8.75
C ALA A 62 -3.97 6.79 7.37
N ALA A 63 -3.17 5.73 7.24
CA ALA A 63 -3.16 4.85 6.08
C ALA A 63 -3.41 3.42 6.55
N SER A 64 -4.00 2.60 5.68
CA SER A 64 -4.21 1.18 5.88
C SER A 64 -3.66 0.41 4.69
N VAL A 65 -2.89 -0.64 4.97
CA VAL A 65 -2.32 -1.53 3.96
C VAL A 65 -2.86 -2.93 4.20
N VAL A 66 -3.49 -3.51 3.18
CA VAL A 66 -3.87 -4.92 3.15
C VAL A 66 -2.91 -5.64 2.20
N LEU A 67 -2.07 -6.52 2.75
CA LEU A 67 -1.10 -7.32 1.99
C LEU A 67 -1.60 -8.76 1.88
N GLY A 68 -1.74 -9.24 0.64
CA GLY A 68 -2.00 -10.63 0.32
C GLY A 68 -0.74 -11.29 -0.25
N VAL A 69 -0.35 -12.42 0.33
CA VAL A 69 0.74 -13.26 -0.17
C VAL A 69 0.21 -14.68 -0.35
N ARG A 70 0.56 -15.32 -1.46
CA ARG A 70 0.25 -16.73 -1.68
C ARG A 70 1.26 -17.59 -0.91
N THR A 71 0.78 -18.49 -0.07
CA THR A 71 1.58 -19.52 0.60
C THR A 71 2.06 -20.57 -0.42
N GLY A 72 3.32 -21.03 -0.28
CA GLY A 72 3.92 -22.10 -1.10
C GLY A 72 4.92 -21.66 -2.17
N LEU A 73 5.57 -20.50 -2.05
CA LEU A 73 6.68 -20.08 -2.94
C LEU A 73 8.08 -20.32 -2.33
N PHE A 74 8.14 -20.75 -1.06
CA PHE A 74 9.39 -20.92 -0.29
C PHE A 74 9.59 -22.37 0.20
N ASP A 75 8.89 -23.34 -0.39
CA ASP A 75 9.10 -24.77 -0.13
C ASP A 75 10.23 -25.32 -1.01
#